data_AF-A0A7K4INY2-F1
#
_entry.id   AF-A0A7K4INY2-F1
#
_cell.length_a   1.000
_cell.length_b   1.000
_cell.length_c   1.000
_cell.angle_alpha   90.00
_cell.angle_beta   90.00
_cell.angle_gamma   90.00
#
_symmetry.space_group_name_H-M   'P 1'
#
loop_
_entity.id
_entity.type
_entity.pdbx_description
1 polymer ?
#
loop_
_entity_poly.entity_id
_entity_poly.type
_entity_poly.pdbx_seq_one_letter_code
_entity_poly.pdbx_strand_id
1 'polypeptide(L)'
;MLDPVTFALIVAGGVIVIGFLANYFFERTGFPDMMFLIVLGILIGPVTGLINTSSIISLAPYLAALALVFILFDGGMAMNIYRVFAESPRATVLAVVGFALNVSVTSLFMMYIVVPGTPPLYSVFFLGQFLEAAAASQ
;
A
#
# COMPACT_ATOMS: atom_id res chain seq x y z
N MET A 1 -27.96 -0.41 26.21
CA MET A 1 -26.97 -1.35 25.65
C MET A 1 -27.14 -1.27 24.15
N LEU A 2 -26.12 -0.84 23.40
CA LEU A 2 -26.21 -0.85 21.94
C LEU A 2 -26.14 -2.30 21.46
N ASP A 3 -27.02 -2.68 20.54
CA ASP A 3 -26.97 -3.98 19.89
C ASP A 3 -25.73 -4.08 18.98
N PRO A 4 -25.16 -5.28 18.79
CA PRO A 4 -23.93 -5.45 18.02
C PRO A 4 -24.02 -4.94 16.58
N VAL A 5 -25.22 -5.01 15.98
CA VAL A 5 -25.46 -4.56 14.60
C VAL A 5 -25.38 -3.03 14.52
N THR A 6 -26.06 -2.32 15.43
CA THR A 6 -25.97 -0.86 15.52
C THR A 6 -24.54 -0.39 15.76
N PHE A 7 -23.79 -1.08 16.63
CA PHE A 7 -22.38 -0.73 16.85
C PHE A 7 -21.53 -0.89 15.57
N ALA A 8 -21.71 -2.00 14.84
CA ALA A 8 -20.99 -2.24 13.58
C ALA A 8 -21.34 -1.18 12.52
N LEU A 9 -22.61 -0.79 12.40
CA LEU A 9 -23.05 0.26 11.49
C LEU A 9 -22.49 1.65 11.83
N ILE A 10 -22.42 2.00 13.11
CA ILE A 10 -21.82 3.27 13.56
C ILE A 10 -20.33 3.30 13.21
N VAL A 11 -19.61 2.21 13.46
CA VAL A 11 -18.17 2.12 13.14
C VAL A 11 -17.95 2.18 11.63
N ALA A 12 -18.69 1.38 10.85
CA ALA A 12 -18.58 1.37 9.39
C ALA A 12 -18.93 2.74 8.79
N GLY A 13 -20.01 3.37 9.24
CA GLY A 13 -20.40 4.72 8.84
C GLY A 13 -19.33 5.75 9.21
N GLY A 14 -18.76 5.65 10.41
CA GLY A 14 -17.65 6.50 10.85
C GLY A 14 -16.43 6.38 9.92
N VAL A 15 -16.03 5.16 9.57
CA VAL A 15 -14.92 4.91 8.63
C VAL A 15 -15.21 5.50 7.25
N ILE A 16 -16.43 5.36 6.73
CA ILE A 16 -16.83 5.93 5.43
C ILE A 16 -16.76 7.46 5.47
N VAL A 17 -17.31 8.09 6.51
CA VAL A 17 -17.29 9.55 6.67
C VAL A 17 -15.84 10.07 6.77
N ILE A 18 -14.99 9.39 7.53
CA ILE A 18 -13.57 9.72 7.63
C ILE A 18 -12.87 9.61 6.27
N GLY A 19 -13.12 8.52 5.53
CA GLY A 19 -12.55 8.33 4.19
C GLY A 19 -12.98 9.41 3.20
N PHE A 20 -14.27 9.75 3.17
CA PHE A 20 -14.79 10.83 2.35
C PHE A 20 -14.19 12.19 2.74
N LEU A 21 -14.10 12.47 4.04
CA LEU A 21 -13.53 13.72 4.54
C LEU A 21 -12.04 13.83 4.18
N ALA A 22 -11.28 12.74 4.30
CA ALA A 22 -9.88 12.68 3.89
C ALA A 22 -9.70 13.01 2.40
N ASN A 23 -10.55 12.45 1.54
CA ASN A 23 -10.55 12.72 0.10
C ASN A 23 -10.90 14.19 -0.20
N TYR A 24 -11.90 14.75 0.48
CA TYR A 24 -12.23 16.17 0.36
C TYR A 24 -11.09 17.10 0.83
N PHE A 25 -10.36 16.73 1.90
CA PHE A 25 -9.18 17.46 2.34
C PHE A 25 -8.03 17.36 1.32
N PHE A 26 -7.84 16.21 0.67
CA PHE A 26 -6.87 16.04 -0.42
C PHE A 26 -7.13 17.03 -1.56
N GLU A 27 -8.37 17.15 -2.03
CA GLU A 27 -8.72 18.07 -3.13
C GLU A 27 -8.40 19.54 -2.81
N ARG A 28 -8.48 19.93 -1.53
CA ARG A 28 -8.23 21.30 -1.08
C ARG A 28 -6.77 21.60 -0.75
N THR A 29 -6.01 20.61 -0.27
CA THR A 29 -4.66 20.82 0.25
C THR A 29 -3.56 20.23 -0.63
N GLY A 30 -3.90 19.34 -1.56
CA GLY A 30 -2.95 18.62 -2.42
C GLY A 30 -2.17 17.52 -1.70
N PHE A 31 -2.40 17.30 -0.40
CA PHE A 31 -1.74 16.25 0.38
C PHE A 31 -2.41 14.91 0.17
N PRO A 32 -1.68 13.84 -0.21
CA PRO A 32 -2.24 12.51 -0.46
C PRO A 32 -3.18 12.07 0.68
N ASP A 33 -4.41 11.73 0.33
CA ASP A 33 -5.44 11.23 1.25
C ASP A 33 -4.92 10.07 2.12
N MET A 34 -4.10 9.21 1.53
CA MET A 34 -3.45 8.09 2.19
C MET A 34 -2.58 8.53 3.39
N MET A 35 -1.87 9.67 3.30
CA MET A 35 -1.08 10.20 4.42
C MET A 35 -1.97 10.62 5.58
N PHE A 36 -3.09 11.28 5.29
CA PHE A 36 -4.06 11.68 6.30
C PHE A 36 -4.68 10.47 7.00
N LEU A 37 -5.05 9.43 6.23
CA LEU A 37 -5.60 8.18 6.78
C LEU A 37 -4.59 7.45 7.67
N ILE A 38 -3.29 7.43 7.32
CA ILE A 38 -2.24 6.84 8.16
C ILE A 38 -2.12 7.58 9.49
N VAL A 39 -2.05 8.92 9.46
CA VAL A 39 -1.95 9.74 10.68
C VAL A 39 -3.17 9.54 11.58
N LEU A 40 -4.36 9.53 10.98
CA LEU A 40 -5.60 9.31 11.70
C LEU A 40 -5.66 7.90 12.30
N GLY A 41 -5.21 6.88 11.58
CA GLY A 41 -5.09 5.51 12.10
C GLY A 41 -4.12 5.39 13.28
N ILE A 42 -2.99 6.10 13.25
CA ILE A 42 -2.05 6.16 14.37
C ILE A 42 -2.68 6.89 15.57
N LEU A 43 -3.40 7.97 15.34
CA LEU A 43 -4.04 8.73 16.40
C LEU A 43 -5.16 7.92 17.07
N ILE A 44 -5.98 7.21 16.29
CA ILE A 44 -7.08 6.38 16.80
C ILE A 44 -6.58 5.05 17.39
N GLY A 45 -5.54 4.44 16.82
CA GLY A 45 -5.04 3.14 17.29
C GLY A 45 -4.15 3.25 18.53
N PRO A 46 -2.83 3.41 18.37
CA PRO A 46 -1.88 3.39 19.49
C PRO A 46 -1.99 4.59 20.44
N VAL A 47 -2.34 5.78 19.96
CA VAL A 47 -2.32 6.99 20.80
C VAL A 47 -3.49 7.03 21.78
N THR A 48 -4.70 6.68 21.35
CA THR A 48 -5.88 6.66 22.25
C THR A 48 -6.04 5.33 22.99
N GLY A 49 -5.43 4.24 22.52
CA GLY A 49 -5.55 2.91 23.12
C GLY A 49 -6.96 2.31 23.05
N LEU A 50 -7.87 2.93 22.28
CA LEU A 50 -9.27 2.52 22.18
C LEU A 50 -9.45 1.18 21.44
N ILE A 51 -8.47 0.81 20.61
CA ILE A 51 -8.54 -0.37 19.74
C ILE A 51 -7.53 -1.42 20.20
N ASN A 52 -8.01 -2.65 20.39
CA ASN A 52 -7.13 -3.77 20.66
C ASN A 52 -6.34 -4.16 19.39
N THR A 53 -5.03 -3.88 19.40
CA THR A 53 -4.15 -4.11 18.24
C THR A 53 -4.15 -5.58 17.80
N SER A 54 -4.32 -6.55 18.72
CA SER A 54 -4.28 -7.97 18.37
C SER A 54 -5.44 -8.39 17.48
N SER A 55 -6.63 -7.82 17.68
CA SER A 55 -7.79 -8.09 16.82
C SER A 55 -7.62 -7.49 15.43
N ILE A 56 -7.00 -6.31 15.34
CA ILE A 56 -6.73 -5.64 14.06
C ILE A 56 -5.66 -6.38 13.27
N ILE A 57 -4.58 -6.87 13.90
CA ILE A 57 -3.51 -7.61 13.22
C ILE A 57 -4.06 -8.86 12.52
N SER A 58 -5.02 -9.55 13.14
CA SER A 58 -5.66 -10.71 12.54
C SER A 58 -6.63 -10.36 11.41
N LEU A 59 -7.29 -9.19 11.47
CA LEU A 59 -8.31 -8.78 10.49
C LEU A 59 -7.73 -7.96 9.31
N ALA A 60 -6.63 -7.25 9.54
CA ALA A 60 -6.00 -6.36 8.57
C ALA A 60 -5.64 -7.05 7.24
N PRO A 61 -5.10 -8.29 7.22
CA PRO A 61 -4.80 -8.98 5.96
C PRO A 61 -6.05 -9.19 5.08
N TYR A 62 -7.18 -9.51 5.68
CA TYR A 62 -8.44 -9.72 4.95
C TYR A 62 -9.00 -8.41 4.39
N LEU A 63 -8.96 -7.33 5.19
CA LEU A 63 -9.39 -6.01 4.74
C LEU A 63 -8.46 -5.44 3.66
N ALA A 64 -7.14 -5.63 3.80
CA ALA A 64 -6.16 -5.23 2.81
C ALA A 64 -6.35 -6.00 1.48
N ALA A 65 -6.63 -7.31 1.54
CA ALA A 65 -6.93 -8.09 0.36
C ALA A 65 -8.20 -7.58 -0.35
N LEU A 66 -9.29 -7.32 0.38
CA LEU A 66 -10.51 -6.77 -0.20
C LEU A 66 -10.29 -5.37 -0.80
N ALA A 67 -9.57 -4.50 -0.09
CA ALA A 67 -9.21 -3.17 -0.59
C ALA A 67 -8.38 -3.26 -1.86
N LEU A 68 -7.37 -4.14 -1.90
CA LEU A 68 -6.55 -4.38 -3.09
C LEU A 68 -7.40 -4.87 -4.25
N VAL A 69 -8.30 -5.83 -4.03
CA VAL A 69 -9.21 -6.31 -5.08
C VAL A 69 -10.04 -5.16 -5.65
N PHE A 70 -10.62 -4.30 -4.81
CA PHE A 70 -11.39 -3.15 -5.29
C PHE A 70 -10.55 -2.11 -6.03
N ILE A 71 -9.38 -1.75 -5.51
CA ILE A 71 -8.48 -0.77 -6.14
C ILE A 71 -7.97 -1.30 -7.49
N LEU A 72 -7.58 -2.57 -7.56
CA LEU A 72 -7.08 -3.18 -8.79
C LEU A 72 -8.20 -3.39 -9.82
N PHE A 73 -9.42 -3.69 -9.35
CA PHE A 73 -10.60 -3.79 -10.20
C PHE A 73 -10.95 -2.44 -10.82
N ASP A 74 -10.98 -1.37 -10.02
CA ASP A 74 -11.24 -0.01 -10.49
C ASP A 74 -10.17 0.47 -11.49
N GLY A 75 -8.89 0.30 -11.13
CA GLY A 75 -7.77 0.63 -12.00
C GLY A 75 -7.75 -0.19 -13.31
N GLY A 76 -8.13 -1.48 -13.23
CA GLY A 76 -8.21 -2.37 -14.39
C GLY A 76 -9.35 -2.03 -15.34
N MET A 77 -10.54 -1.69 -14.82
CA MET A 77 -11.68 -1.28 -15.63
C MET A 77 -11.45 0.05 -16.36
N ALA A 78 -10.71 0.97 -15.74
CA ALA A 78 -10.33 2.24 -16.35
C ALA A 78 -9.24 2.11 -17.44
N MET A 79 -8.58 0.94 -17.55
CA MET A 79 -7.46 0.74 -18.45
C MET A 79 -7.90 0.44 -19.89
N ASN A 80 -7.42 1.24 -20.85
CA ASN A 80 -7.59 0.94 -22.27
C ASN A 80 -6.50 -0.05 -22.73
N ILE A 81 -6.82 -1.34 -22.65
CA ILE A 81 -5.91 -2.45 -22.97
C ILE A 81 -5.25 -2.27 -24.35
N TYR A 82 -6.02 -1.85 -25.35
CA TYR A 82 -5.51 -1.68 -26.71
C TYR A 82 -4.38 -0.65 -26.80
N ARG A 83 -4.55 0.49 -26.11
CA ARG A 83 -3.53 1.55 -26.07
C ARG A 83 -2.30 1.12 -25.27
N VAL A 84 -2.49 0.40 -24.17
CA VAL A 84 -1.41 -0.15 -23.35
C VAL A 84 -0.52 -1.08 -24.15
N PHE A 85 -1.08 -1.98 -24.97
CA PHE A 85 -0.31 -2.88 -25.82
C PHE A 85 0.36 -2.17 -27.03
N ALA A 86 -0.27 -1.12 -27.58
CA ALA A 86 0.27 -0.40 -28.73
C ALA A 86 1.42 0.57 -28.39
N GLU A 87 1.39 1.22 -27.22
CA GLU A 87 2.46 2.12 -26.74
C GLU A 87 3.53 1.38 -25.88
N SER A 88 3.33 0.09 -25.61
CA SER A 88 4.00 -0.71 -24.57
C SER A 88 5.52 -0.90 -24.65
N PRO A 89 6.14 -1.25 -25.81
CA PRO A 89 7.45 -1.92 -25.74
C PRO A 89 8.55 -1.03 -25.18
N ARG A 90 8.51 0.28 -25.43
CA ARG A 90 9.47 1.24 -24.84
C ARG A 90 9.20 1.50 -23.36
N ALA A 91 7.92 1.64 -22.98
CA ALA A 91 7.53 1.86 -21.58
C ALA A 91 7.86 0.65 -20.71
N THR A 92 7.63 -0.56 -21.22
CA THR A 92 7.94 -1.82 -20.55
C THR A 92 9.45 -1.98 -20.35
N VAL A 93 10.27 -1.71 -21.38
CA VAL A 93 11.73 -1.74 -21.22
C VAL A 93 12.18 -0.70 -20.19
N LEU A 94 11.64 0.52 -20.22
CA LEU A 94 11.98 1.55 -19.26
C LEU A 94 11.56 1.18 -17.83
N ALA A 95 10.39 0.56 -17.65
CA ALA A 95 9.90 0.09 -16.36
C ALA A 95 10.77 -1.05 -15.82
N VAL A 96 11.09 -2.05 -16.65
CA VAL A 96 11.93 -3.20 -16.24
C VAL A 96 13.34 -2.75 -15.90
N VAL A 97 13.97 -1.94 -16.76
CA VAL A 97 15.33 -1.43 -16.52
C VAL A 97 15.35 -0.48 -15.32
N GLY A 98 14.39 0.45 -15.23
CA GLY A 98 14.27 1.38 -14.12
C GLY A 98 14.04 0.68 -12.79
N PHE A 99 13.17 -0.33 -12.77
CA PHE A 99 12.92 -1.17 -11.60
C PHE A 99 14.17 -1.95 -11.20
N ALA A 100 14.81 -2.65 -12.16
CA ALA A 100 16.02 -3.44 -11.89
C ALA A 100 17.16 -2.55 -11.37
N LEU A 101 17.34 -1.36 -11.93
CA LEU A 101 18.32 -0.39 -11.44
C LEU A 101 17.95 0.13 -10.05
N ASN A 102 16.69 0.51 -9.79
CA ASN A 102 16.26 0.97 -8.47
C ASN A 102 16.49 -0.09 -7.40
N VAL A 103 16.12 -1.34 -7.68
CA VAL A 103 16.31 -2.47 -6.77
C VAL A 103 17.80 -2.74 -6.53
N SER A 104 18.62 -2.72 -7.58
CA SER A 104 20.07 -2.91 -7.47
C SER A 104 20.73 -1.81 -6.65
N VAL A 105 20.39 -0.54 -6.93
CA VAL A 105 20.94 0.62 -6.21
C VAL A 105 20.49 0.64 -4.76
N THR A 106 19.21 0.37 -4.48
CA THR A 106 18.68 0.32 -3.10
C THR A 106 19.31 -0.82 -2.31
N SER A 107 19.49 -2.00 -2.93
CA SER A 107 20.15 -3.15 -2.30
C SER A 107 21.61 -2.85 -1.97
N LEU A 108 22.36 -2.24 -2.90
CA LEU A 108 23.75 -1.80 -2.65
C LEU A 108 23.82 -0.71 -1.59
N PHE A 109 22.91 0.26 -1.60
CA PHE A 109 22.85 1.31 -0.58
C PHE A 109 22.62 0.75 0.82
N MET A 110 21.70 -0.21 0.97
CA MET A 110 21.49 -0.92 2.24
C MET A 110 22.73 -1.69 2.68
N MET A 111 23.45 -2.32 1.76
CA MET A 111 24.68 -3.07 2.04
C MET A 111 25.84 -2.18 2.52
N TYR A 112 26.03 -1.01 1.92
CA TYR A 112 27.22 -0.19 2.18
C TYR A 112 27.03 0.90 3.24
N ILE A 113 25.82 1.43 3.44
CA ILE A 113 25.59 2.62 4.30
C ILE A 113 24.84 2.30 5.59
N VAL A 114 23.84 1.41 5.57
CA VAL A 114 22.92 1.24 6.70
C VAL A 114 23.40 0.16 7.69
N VAL A 115 23.99 -0.94 7.21
CA VAL A 115 24.50 -2.00 8.11
C VAL A 115 25.87 -2.52 7.65
N PRO A 116 26.99 -1.91 8.07
CA PRO A 116 28.31 -2.44 7.79
C PRO A 116 28.55 -3.68 8.66
N GLY A 117 28.31 -4.88 8.10
CA GLY A 117 28.66 -6.15 8.74
C GLY A 117 27.65 -7.30 8.63
N THR A 118 26.49 -7.13 8.00
CA THR A 118 25.57 -8.25 7.75
C THR A 118 26.09 -9.16 6.62
N PRO A 119 25.91 -10.49 6.71
CA PRO A 119 26.34 -11.39 5.65
C PRO A 119 25.60 -11.06 4.34
N PRO A 120 26.29 -11.15 3.18
CA PRO A 120 25.77 -10.72 1.86
C PRO A 120 24.53 -11.51 1.41
N LEU A 121 24.17 -12.58 2.12
CA LEU A 121 22.99 -13.38 1.86
C LEU A 121 21.69 -12.58 2.10
N TYR A 122 21.61 -11.75 3.14
CA TYR A 122 20.37 -11.00 3.45
C TYR A 122 20.07 -9.90 2.43
N SER A 123 21.08 -9.23 1.90
CA SER A 123 20.92 -8.20 0.86
C SER A 123 20.51 -8.80 -0.50
N VAL A 124 20.99 -10.00 -0.82
CA VAL A 124 20.58 -10.77 -2.00
C VAL A 124 19.15 -11.32 -1.86
N PHE A 125 18.73 -11.76 -0.67
CA PHE A 125 17.33 -12.15 -0.42
C PHE A 125 16.36 -10.97 -0.53
N PHE A 126 16.78 -9.79 -0.09
CA PHE A 126 16.00 -8.55 -0.26
C PHE A 126 15.79 -8.22 -1.74
N LEU A 127 16.84 -8.36 -2.56
CA LEU A 127 16.76 -8.23 -4.03
C LEU A 127 15.81 -9.27 -4.65
N GLY A 128 15.80 -10.50 -4.12
CA GLY A 128 14.93 -11.59 -4.54
C GLY A 128 13.43 -11.29 -4.36
N GLN A 129 13.02 -10.73 -3.22
CA GLN A 129 11.61 -10.34 -3.00
C GLN A 129 11.12 -9.26 -3.97
N PHE A 130 11.97 -8.31 -4.33
CA PHE A 130 11.60 -7.29 -5.30
C PHE A 130 11.48 -7.86 -6.71
N LEU A 131 12.38 -8.78 -7.11
CA LEU A 131 12.25 -9.47 -8.39
C LEU A 131 11.00 -10.36 -8.45
N GLU A 132 10.64 -11.02 -7.35
CA GLU A 132 9.40 -11.79 -7.23
C GLU A 132 8.15 -10.88 -7.33
N ALA A 133 8.17 -9.73 -6.66
CA ALA A 133 7.11 -8.72 -6.76
C ALA A 133 6.97 -8.14 -8.18
N ALA A 134 8.08 -7.96 -8.91
CA ALA A 134 8.03 -7.53 -10.30
C ALA A 134 7.52 -8.62 -11.25
N ALA A 135 7.88 -9.88 -11.01
CA ALA A 135 7.35 -11.01 -11.76
C ALA A 135 5.84 -11.21 -11.51
N ALA A 136 5.34 -10.86 -10.32
CA ALA A 136 3.92 -10.89 -9.99
C ALA A 136 3.10 -9.71 -10.57
N SER A 137 3.76 -8.73 -11.20
CA SER A 137 3.13 -7.53 -11.78
C SER A 137 2.88 -7.59 -13.29
N GLN A 138 3.16 -8.74 -13.93
CA GLN A 138 2.82 -9.05 -15.33
C GLN A 138 1.64 -10.02 -15.41
#